data_AF-P16268-F1
#
_entry.id   AF-P16268-F1
#
_cell.length_a   1.000
_cell.length_b   1.000
_cell.length_c   1.000
_cell.angle_alpha   90.00
_cell.angle_beta   90.00
_cell.angle_gamma   90.00
#
_symmetry.space_group_name_H-M   'P 1'
#
loop_
_entity.id
_entity.type
_entity.pdbx_description
1 polymer ?
#
loop_
_entity_poly.entity_id
_entity_poly.type
_entity_poly.pdbx_seq_one_letter_code
_entity_poly.pdbx_strand_id
1 'polypeptide(L)'
;MSTASAAAVVKQKVEAPVHPMDARIDELTDYIMKNCLWQFHSRSWDRERQNAEILKKTKELLCGEPVDLSTSHDRCYWVDAVCLADDYREHYPWINSMSKEEIGSLMQGLKDRMDYLTITGSLNEELSDKHY
;
A
#
# COMPACT_ATOMS: atom_id res chain seq x y z
N MET A 1 25.02 23.74 -36.57
CA MET A 1 23.66 23.59 -36.04
C MET A 1 23.44 22.11 -35.78
N SER A 2 23.56 21.66 -34.53
CA SER A 2 23.20 20.29 -34.13
C SER A 2 22.05 20.43 -33.14
N THR A 3 20.84 20.14 -33.61
CA THR A 3 19.65 20.09 -32.77
C THR A 3 19.59 18.71 -32.14
N ALA A 4 19.96 18.62 -30.86
CA ALA A 4 19.67 17.45 -30.06
C ALA A 4 18.15 17.35 -29.90
N SER A 5 17.55 16.38 -30.59
CA SER A 5 16.15 16.00 -30.38
C SER A 5 16.04 15.35 -29.01
N ALA A 6 15.42 16.05 -28.06
CA ALA A 6 14.97 15.43 -26.81
C ALA A 6 13.86 14.44 -27.17
N ALA A 7 14.20 13.15 -27.23
CA ALA A 7 13.21 12.10 -27.32
C ALA A 7 12.37 12.14 -26.03
N ALA A 8 11.12 12.57 -26.15
CA ALA A 8 10.16 12.45 -25.06
C ALA A 8 10.03 10.95 -24.73
N VAL A 9 10.49 10.56 -23.56
CA VAL A 9 10.26 9.21 -23.03
C VAL A 9 8.77 9.13 -22.71
N VAL A 10 8.00 8.55 -23.64
CA VAL A 10 6.60 8.21 -23.41
C VAL A 10 6.59 7.15 -22.31
N LYS A 11 6.33 7.56 -21.07
CA LYS A 11 6.13 6.60 -19.97
C LYS A 11 4.97 5.70 -20.37
N GLN A 12 5.26 4.41 -20.53
CA GLN A 12 4.26 3.41 -20.87
C GLN A 12 3.20 3.43 -19.77
N LYS A 13 1.92 3.57 -20.14
CA LYS A 13 0.82 3.60 -19.18
C LYS A 13 0.81 2.25 -18.45
N VAL A 14 1.21 2.26 -17.19
CA VAL A 14 1.08 1.08 -16.32
C VAL A 14 -0.42 0.89 -16.08
N GLU A 15 -0.95 -0.27 -16.46
CA GLU A 15 -2.33 -0.63 -16.19
C GLU A 15 -2.49 -0.97 -14.71
N ALA A 16 -3.63 -0.58 -14.14
CA ALA A 16 -3.94 -0.91 -12.75
C ALA A 16 -4.06 -2.44 -12.60
N PRO A 17 -3.54 -3.03 -11.52
CA PRO A 17 -3.66 -4.46 -11.30
C PRO A 17 -5.12 -4.84 -11.06
N VAL A 18 -5.56 -5.92 -11.69
CA VAL A 18 -6.93 -6.46 -11.60
C VAL A 18 -6.93 -7.61 -10.60
N HIS A 19 -7.85 -7.58 -9.63
CA HIS A 19 -7.94 -8.61 -8.61
C HIS A 19 -9.37 -9.17 -8.49
N PRO A 20 -9.53 -10.47 -8.15
CA PRO A 20 -10.85 -11.07 -7.94
C PRO A 20 -11.74 -10.37 -6.90
N MET A 21 -11.12 -9.60 -5.99
CA MET A 21 -11.78 -8.93 -4.87
C MET A 21 -11.82 -7.41 -5.04
N ASP A 22 -11.72 -6.89 -6.27
CA ASP A 22 -11.56 -5.45 -6.55
C ASP A 22 -12.56 -4.55 -5.79
N ALA A 23 -13.84 -4.93 -5.68
CA ALA A 23 -14.82 -4.12 -4.94
C ALA A 23 -14.44 -3.92 -3.46
N ARG A 24 -13.95 -4.97 -2.79
CA ARG A 24 -13.50 -4.88 -1.38
C ARG A 24 -12.15 -4.16 -1.28
N ILE A 25 -11.26 -4.39 -2.25
CA ILE A 25 -9.98 -3.68 -2.33
C ILE A 25 -10.22 -2.18 -2.51
N ASP A 26 -11.19 -1.77 -3.32
CA ASP A 26 -11.56 -0.37 -3.53
C ASP A 26 -12.09 0.27 -2.25
N GLU A 27 -12.93 -0.43 -1.47
CA GLU A 27 -13.41 0.04 -0.16
C GLU A 27 -12.26 0.30 0.82
N LEU A 28 -11.32 -0.64 0.94
CA LEU A 28 -10.15 -0.50 1.83
C LEU A 28 -9.15 0.54 1.30
N THR A 29 -9.00 0.64 -0.01
CA THR A 29 -8.16 1.67 -0.66
C THR A 29 -8.71 3.06 -0.38
N ASP A 30 -10.03 3.26 -0.51
CA ASP A 30 -10.68 4.54 -0.21
C ASP A 30 -10.47 4.95 1.26
N TYR A 31 -10.52 3.99 2.19
CA TYR A 31 -10.19 4.24 3.59
C TYR A 31 -8.76 4.75 3.78
N ILE A 32 -7.76 4.02 3.26
CA ILE A 32 -6.34 4.40 3.38
C ILE A 32 -6.11 5.78 2.77
N MET A 33 -6.66 6.02 1.57
CA MET A 33 -6.47 7.28 0.85
C MET A 33 -7.10 8.49 1.57
N LYS A 34 -8.09 8.27 2.44
CA LYS A 34 -8.74 9.34 3.23
C LYS A 34 -8.14 9.52 4.62
N ASN A 35 -7.70 8.44 5.27
CA ASN A 35 -7.41 8.44 6.71
C ASN A 35 -5.93 8.17 7.05
N CYS A 36 -5.13 7.66 6.12
CA CYS A 36 -3.72 7.35 6.35
C CYS A 36 -2.79 8.34 5.65
N LEU A 37 -1.57 8.49 6.16
CA LEU A 37 -0.54 9.37 5.58
C LEU A 37 0.76 8.64 5.20
N TRP A 38 1.00 7.46 5.76
CA TRP A 38 2.25 6.71 5.60
C TRP A 38 2.54 6.38 4.12
N GLN A 39 1.50 6.17 3.31
CA GLN A 39 1.57 5.85 1.87
C GLN A 39 2.02 7.04 1.02
N PHE A 40 2.08 8.25 1.59
CA PHE A 40 2.49 9.47 0.91
C PHE A 40 3.87 9.99 1.32
N HIS A 41 4.72 9.13 1.89
CA HIS A 41 6.12 9.46 2.18
C HIS A 41 6.87 10.03 0.97
N SER A 42 7.95 10.77 1.21
CA SER A 42 8.58 11.60 0.18
C SER A 42 9.24 10.83 -0.98
N ARG A 43 9.60 9.56 -0.78
CA ARG A 43 10.36 8.76 -1.76
C ARG A 43 9.71 7.41 -2.02
N SER A 44 9.90 6.87 -3.23
CA SER A 44 9.29 5.62 -3.66
C SER A 44 9.68 4.44 -2.77
N TRP A 45 10.96 4.34 -2.37
CA TRP A 45 11.43 3.25 -1.50
C TRP A 45 10.89 3.33 -0.07
N ASP A 46 10.53 4.53 0.39
CA ASP A 46 9.84 4.67 1.67
C ASP A 46 8.39 4.23 1.55
N ARG A 47 7.69 4.65 0.49
CA ARG A 47 6.31 4.23 0.22
C ARG A 47 6.21 2.72 0.06
N GLU A 48 7.09 2.11 -0.73
CA GLU A 48 7.12 0.67 -0.98
C GLU A 48 7.34 -0.11 0.32
N ARG A 49 8.33 0.32 1.13
CA ARG A 49 8.61 -0.32 2.43
C ARG A 49 7.44 -0.18 3.39
N GLN A 50 6.83 1.01 3.48
CA GLN A 50 5.70 1.21 4.40
C GLN A 50 4.44 0.48 3.93
N ASN A 51 4.12 0.49 2.63
CA ASN A 51 3.04 -0.30 2.04
C ASN A 51 3.25 -1.79 2.39
N ALA A 52 4.45 -2.32 2.19
CA ALA A 52 4.75 -3.72 2.48
C ALA A 52 4.62 -4.06 3.97
N GLU A 53 5.27 -3.29 4.85
CA GLU A 53 5.36 -3.63 6.27
C GLU A 53 4.07 -3.37 7.04
N ILE A 54 3.38 -2.25 6.79
CA ILE A 54 2.12 -1.92 7.48
C ILE A 54 1.02 -2.88 7.04
N LEU A 55 0.88 -3.16 5.73
CA LEU A 55 -0.15 -4.09 5.25
C LEU A 55 0.14 -5.54 5.63
N LYS A 56 1.41 -5.95 5.70
CA LYS A 56 1.80 -7.26 6.25
C LYS A 56 1.37 -7.40 7.71
N LYS A 57 1.70 -6.43 8.56
CA LYS A 57 1.35 -6.46 9.99
C LYS A 57 -0.16 -6.36 10.19
N THR A 58 -0.85 -5.57 9.37
CA THR A 58 -2.32 -5.50 9.36
C THR A 58 -2.93 -6.87 9.05
N LYS A 59 -2.40 -7.58 8.04
CA LYS A 59 -2.80 -8.95 7.72
C LYS A 59 -2.56 -9.91 8.90
N GLU A 60 -1.37 -9.87 9.50
CA GLU A 60 -1.04 -10.69 10.68
C GLU A 60 -2.04 -10.45 11.82
N LEU A 61 -2.35 -9.19 12.13
CA LEU A 61 -3.34 -8.82 13.13
C LEU A 61 -4.74 -9.34 12.79
N LEU A 62 -5.20 -9.16 11.54
CA LEU A 62 -6.51 -9.64 11.08
C LEU A 62 -6.62 -11.17 11.15
N CYS A 63 -5.53 -11.89 10.88
CA CYS A 63 -5.46 -13.35 10.95
C CYS A 63 -5.17 -13.90 12.37
N GLY A 64 -4.97 -13.04 13.37
CA GLY A 64 -4.58 -13.45 14.72
C GLY A 64 -3.21 -14.14 14.77
N GLU A 65 -2.30 -13.74 13.89
CA GLU A 65 -0.93 -14.25 13.79
C GLU A 65 0.03 -13.40 14.66
N PRO A 66 1.15 -13.99 15.14
CA PRO A 66 2.18 -13.23 15.84
C PRO A 66 2.78 -12.14 14.94
N VAL A 67 2.97 -10.94 15.51
CA VAL A 67 3.63 -9.82 14.85
C VAL A 67 5.05 -9.67 15.39
N ASP A 68 6.05 -9.57 14.51
CA ASP A 68 7.42 -9.24 14.90
C ASP A 68 7.51 -7.76 15.31
N LEU A 69 8.01 -7.51 16.52
CA LEU A 69 8.21 -6.18 17.12
C LEU A 69 9.65 -5.98 17.61
N SER A 70 10.58 -6.79 17.12
CA SER A 70 11.97 -6.85 17.58
C SER A 70 12.73 -5.55 17.32
N THR A 71 12.43 -4.85 16.21
CA THR A 71 13.09 -3.59 15.86
C THR A 71 12.23 -2.36 16.16
N SER A 72 12.86 -1.18 16.23
CA SER A 72 12.13 0.09 16.34
C SER A 72 11.25 0.35 15.12
N HIS A 73 11.70 -0.01 13.92
CA HIS A 73 10.90 0.11 12.70
C HIS A 73 9.64 -0.76 12.78
N ASP A 74 9.78 -2.01 13.22
CA ASP A 74 8.64 -2.92 13.35
C ASP A 74 7.57 -2.37 14.29
N ARG A 75 8.00 -1.78 15.41
CA ARG A 75 7.08 -1.13 16.35
C ARG A 75 6.41 0.10 15.74
N CYS A 76 7.11 0.91 14.94
CA CYS A 76 6.48 2.02 14.22
C CYS A 76 5.39 1.53 13.26
N TYR A 77 5.70 0.55 12.41
CA TYR A 77 4.72 0.00 11.46
C TYR A 77 3.54 -0.67 12.14
N TRP A 78 3.77 -1.29 13.30
CA TRP A 78 2.72 -1.96 14.07
C TRP A 78 1.67 -0.97 14.59
N VAL A 79 2.04 0.25 14.99
CA VAL A 79 1.05 1.23 15.47
C VAL A 79 0.06 1.59 14.36
N ASP A 80 0.54 1.90 13.15
CA ASP A 80 -0.33 2.16 12.00
C ASP A 80 -1.19 0.92 11.65
N ALA A 81 -0.59 -0.27 11.71
CA ALA A 81 -1.28 -1.52 11.42
C ALA A 81 -2.40 -1.85 12.43
N VAL A 82 -2.22 -1.52 13.73
CA VAL A 82 -3.26 -1.70 14.75
C VAL A 82 -4.46 -0.81 14.45
N CYS A 83 -4.22 0.49 14.23
CA CYS A 83 -5.29 1.42 13.86
C CYS A 83 -6.04 0.92 12.63
N LEU A 84 -5.31 0.55 11.58
CA LEU A 84 -5.92 0.08 10.34
C LEU A 84 -6.71 -1.23 10.53
N ALA A 85 -6.18 -2.19 11.29
CA ALA A 85 -6.87 -3.45 11.55
C ALA A 85 -8.15 -3.25 12.37
N ASP A 86 -8.12 -2.38 13.38
CA ASP A 86 -9.28 -2.09 14.23
C ASP A 86 -10.37 -1.36 13.42
N ASP A 87 -10.00 -0.32 12.69
CA ASP A 87 -10.91 0.41 11.80
C ASP A 87 -11.52 -0.50 10.74
N TYR A 88 -10.74 -1.44 10.19
CA TYR A 88 -11.25 -2.38 9.20
C TYR A 88 -12.28 -3.34 9.78
N ARG A 89 -12.05 -3.86 10.99
CA ARG A 89 -13.01 -4.74 11.66
C ARG A 89 -14.31 -4.02 11.99
N GLU A 90 -14.22 -2.74 12.34
CA GLU A 90 -15.38 -1.90 12.70
C GLU A 90 -16.20 -1.51 11.46
N HIS A 91 -15.55 -1.00 10.43
CA HIS A 91 -16.24 -0.40 9.28
C HIS A 91 -16.58 -1.38 8.16
N TYR A 92 -15.89 -2.53 8.08
CA TYR A 92 -16.09 -3.52 7.03
C TYR A 92 -16.40 -4.90 7.62
N PRO A 93 -17.63 -5.13 8.14
CA PRO A 93 -17.97 -6.35 8.88
C PRO A 93 -17.69 -7.66 8.12
N TRP A 94 -17.69 -7.63 6.79
CA TRP A 94 -17.36 -8.77 5.95
C TRP A 94 -15.96 -9.33 6.21
N ILE A 95 -15.00 -8.50 6.63
CA ILE A 95 -13.61 -8.92 6.88
C ILE A 95 -13.51 -9.90 8.05
N ASN A 96 -14.40 -9.77 9.03
CA ASN A 96 -14.44 -10.61 10.23
C ASN A 96 -14.88 -12.05 9.95
N SER A 97 -15.50 -12.29 8.78
CA SER A 97 -15.99 -13.61 8.36
C SER A 97 -15.09 -14.32 7.33
N MET A 98 -14.01 -13.66 6.90
CA MET A 98 -13.12 -14.19 5.87
C MET A 98 -12.14 -15.23 6.43
N SER A 99 -11.77 -16.20 5.60
CA SER A 99 -10.68 -17.13 5.93
C SER A 99 -9.33 -16.41 5.89
N LYS A 100 -8.30 -17.02 6.48
CA LYS A 100 -6.93 -16.49 6.45
C LYS A 100 -6.39 -16.38 5.02
N GLU A 101 -6.73 -17.34 4.16
CA GLU A 101 -6.35 -17.34 2.74
C GLU A 101 -7.02 -16.19 1.98
N GLU A 102 -8.30 -15.93 2.27
CA GLU A 102 -9.03 -14.81 1.68
C GLU A 102 -8.48 -13.47 2.15
N ILE A 103 -8.17 -13.31 3.45
CA ILE A 103 -7.50 -12.12 3.98
C ILE A 103 -6.12 -11.95 3.34
N GLY A 104 -5.36 -13.04 3.18
CA GLY A 104 -4.07 -13.01 2.49
C GLY A 104 -4.18 -12.47 1.06
N SER A 105 -5.17 -12.94 0.30
CA SER A 105 -5.43 -12.50 -1.08
C SER A 105 -5.90 -11.05 -1.15
N LEU A 106 -6.79 -10.65 -0.24
CA LEU A 106 -7.28 -9.27 -0.11
C LEU A 106 -6.14 -8.29 0.18
N MET A 107 -5.30 -8.61 1.18
CA MET A 107 -4.21 -7.73 1.60
C MET A 107 -3.10 -7.64 0.55
N GLN A 108 -2.86 -8.71 -0.22
CA GLN A 108 -1.96 -8.65 -1.38
C GLN A 108 -2.51 -7.72 -2.46
N GLY A 109 -3.79 -7.88 -2.84
CA GLY A 109 -4.41 -7.01 -3.85
C GLY A 109 -4.49 -5.55 -3.40
N LEU A 110 -4.73 -5.31 -2.10
CA LEU A 110 -4.66 -3.98 -1.52
C LEU A 110 -3.25 -3.39 -1.63
N LYS A 111 -2.21 -4.14 -1.31
CA LYS A 111 -0.82 -3.68 -1.49
C LYS A 111 -0.52 -3.34 -2.94
N ASP A 112 -0.89 -4.21 -3.87
CA ASP A 112 -0.65 -3.99 -5.30
C ASP A 112 -1.38 -2.73 -5.79
N ARG A 113 -2.61 -2.50 -5.31
CA ARG A 113 -3.37 -1.28 -5.59
C ARG A 113 -2.72 -0.03 -4.99
N MET A 114 -2.25 -0.09 -3.75
CA MET A 114 -1.57 1.03 -3.10
C MET A 114 -0.25 1.37 -3.78
N ASP A 115 0.59 0.39 -4.10
CA ASP A 115 1.83 0.58 -4.86
C ASP A 115 1.55 1.18 -6.24
N TYR A 116 0.48 0.73 -6.91
CA TYR A 116 0.05 1.33 -8.17
C TYR A 116 -0.30 2.82 -8.00
N LEU A 117 -1.21 3.15 -7.09
CA LEU A 117 -1.71 4.52 -6.95
C LEU A 117 -0.66 5.49 -6.41
N THR A 118 0.19 5.04 -5.48
CA THR A 118 1.11 5.93 -4.75
C THR A 118 2.55 5.86 -5.25
N ILE A 119 2.89 4.91 -6.13
CA ILE A 119 4.25 4.75 -6.66
C ILE A 119 4.24 4.65 -8.19
N THR A 120 3.83 3.52 -8.76
CA THR A 120 4.11 3.23 -10.19
C THR A 120 3.19 3.99 -11.15
N GLY A 121 1.95 4.23 -10.77
CA GLY A 121 0.98 5.10 -11.46
C GLY A 121 1.05 6.56 -11.04
N SER A 122 1.91 6.92 -10.06
CA SER A 122 2.05 8.30 -9.60
C SER A 122 2.84 9.15 -10.60
N LEU A 123 2.39 10.40 -10.78
CA LEU A 123 3.10 11.39 -11.59
C LEU A 123 4.10 12.23 -10.79
N ASN A 124 4.30 11.94 -9.51
CA ASN A 124 5.25 12.68 -8.69
C ASN A 124 6.71 12.30 -9.04
N GLU A 125 7.42 13.22 -9.68
CA GLU A 125 8.81 13.03 -10.12
C GLU A 125 9.81 12.99 -8.95
N GLU A 126 9.49 13.66 -7.83
CA GLU A 126 10.34 13.71 -6.63
C GLU A 126 10.46 12.36 -5.92
N LEU A 127 9.60 11.39 -6.24
CA LEU A 127 9.66 10.05 -5.65
C LEU A 127 10.99 9.34 -5.93
N SER A 128 11.68 9.75 -6.99
CA SER A 128 12.96 9.17 -7.42
C SER A 128 14.19 9.99 -7.02
N ASP A 129 14.01 11.15 -6.35
CA ASP A 129 15.11 12.00 -5.93
C ASP A 129 15.90 11.35 -4.79
N LYS A 130 17.20 11.16 -4.97
CA LYS A 130 18.09 10.55 -3.97
C LYS A 130 18.36 11.45 -2.78
N HIS A 131 18.17 12.75 -2.93
CA HIS A 131 18.32 13.71 -1.84
C HIS A 131 17.00 13.81 -1.09
N TYR A 132 17.05 13.95 0.23
CA TYR A 132 15.88 14.21 1.07
C TYR A 132 15.74 15.69 1.38
#